data_AF-A0A2P6Q2M5-F1
#
_entry.id   AF-A0A2P6Q2M5-F1
#
_cell.length_a   1.000
_cell.length_b   1.000
_cell.length_c   1.000
_cell.angle_alpha   90.00
_cell.angle_beta   90.00
_cell.angle_gamma   90.00
#
_symmetry.space_group_name_H-M   'P 1'
#
loop_
_entity.id
_entity.type
_entity.pdbx_description
1 polymer ?
#
loop_
_entity_poly.entity_id
_entity_poly.type
_entity_poly.pdbx_seq_one_letter_code
_entity_poly.pdbx_strand_id
1 'polypeptide(L)' 'MLAVLMILLSQIQNKQLCVVTCGEDRVIKVWDAVTGANQHTFEGHEAPVYSVCPYVKERIPFIYSAATDGII' A
#
# COMPACT_ATOMS: atom_id res chain seq x y z
N MET A 1 13.23 13.52 1.37
CA MET A 1 11.81 13.15 1.30
C MET A 1 11.74 11.64 1.51
N LEU A 2 11.64 11.22 2.78
CA LEU A 2 11.73 9.81 3.17
C LEU A 2 10.42 9.13 2.77
N ALA A 3 10.33 8.61 1.56
CA ALA A 3 9.31 7.62 1.24
C ALA A 3 9.64 6.39 2.09
N VAL A 4 8.81 6.11 3.10
CA VAL A 4 8.92 4.87 3.88
C VAL A 4 8.52 3.74 2.94
N LEU A 5 9.52 3.21 2.25
CA LEU A 5 9.39 2.11 1.30
C LEU A 5 9.17 0.81 2.10
N MET A 6 7.94 0.57 2.54
CA MET A 6 7.56 -0.76 3.05
C MET A 6 7.38 -1.73 1.87
N ILE A 7 8.48 -2.37 1.46
CA ILE A 7 8.44 -3.50 0.54
C ILE A 7 7.86 -4.70 1.32
N LEU A 8 6.54 -4.87 1.34
CA LEU A 8 5.95 -6.13 1.81
C LEU A 8 5.68 -7.03 0.62
N LEU A 9 6.43 -8.13 0.54
CA LEU A 9 6.28 -9.18 -0.48
C LEU A 9 4.98 -9.98 -0.19
N SER A 10 3.82 -9.35 -0.24
CA SER A 10 2.55 -10.04 -0.06
C SER A 10 2.04 -10.52 -1.41
N GLN A 11 1.81 -11.83 -1.51
CA GLN A 11 1.28 -12.52 -2.69
C GLN A 11 -0.21 -12.17 -2.84
N ILE A 12 -0.51 -10.96 -3.31
CA ILE A 12 -1.86 -10.49 -3.54
C ILE A 12 -2.31 -11.00 -4.91
N GLN A 13 -3.09 -12.08 -4.88
CA GLN A 13 -3.65 -12.84 -6.00
C GLN A 13 -2.61 -13.56 -6.90
N ASN A 14 -2.72 -14.89 -6.99
CA ASN A 14 -2.06 -15.72 -8.01
C ASN A 14 -0.52 -15.59 -8.13
N LYS A 15 0.21 -15.64 -7.01
CA LYS A 15 1.68 -15.59 -6.96
C LYS A 15 2.33 -14.29 -7.45
N GLN A 16 1.58 -13.22 -7.70
CA GLN A 16 2.18 -11.95 -8.13
C GLN A 16 2.73 -11.17 -6.95
N LEU A 17 3.92 -10.63 -7.17
CA LEU A 17 4.61 -9.80 -6.21
C LEU A 17 4.17 -8.36 -6.42
N CYS A 18 3.69 -7.71 -5.37
CA CYS A 18 3.26 -6.32 -5.41
C CYS A 18 4.09 -5.47 -4.46
N VAL A 19 4.33 -4.20 -4.83
CA VAL A 19 4.96 -3.19 -3.98
C VAL A 19 3.90 -2.18 -3.58
N VAL A 20 3.80 -1.88 -2.30
CA VAL A 20 2.90 -0.83 -1.80
C VAL A 20 3.76 0.35 -1.35
N THR A 21 3.41 1.55 -1.80
CA THR A 21 4.10 2.78 -1.44
C THR A 21 3.12 3.76 -0.83
N CYS A 22 3.48 4.38 0.29
CA CYS A 22 2.71 5.45 0.91
C CYS A 22 3.66 6.56 1.38
N GLY A 23 3.14 7.77 1.58
CA GLY A 23 3.94 8.88 2.09
C GLY A 23 3.18 10.18 2.34
N GLU A 24 3.93 11.28 2.25
CA GLU A 24 3.42 12.65 2.44
C GLU A 24 2.48 13.12 1.33
N ASP A 25 2.47 12.43 0.20
CA ASP A 25 1.48 12.65 -0.86
C ASP A 25 0.07 12.22 -0.42
N ARG A 26 -0.06 11.54 0.73
CA ARG A 26 -1.32 11.04 1.30
C ARG A 26 -2.02 10.02 0.41
N VAL A 27 -1.24 9.42 -0.50
CA VAL A 27 -1.71 8.44 -1.46
C VAL A 27 -1.04 7.11 -1.16
N ILE A 28 -1.80 6.04 -1.29
CA ILE A 28 -1.28 4.68 -1.22
C ILE A 28 -1.31 4.12 -2.65
N LYS A 29 -0.17 3.76 -3.19
CA LYS A 29 -0.05 3.18 -4.54
C LYS A 29 0.38 1.73 -4.45
N VAL A 30 -0.23 0.89 -5.27
CA VAL A 30 0.09 -0.53 -5.41
C VAL A 30 0.66 -0.74 -6.79
N TRP A 31 1.86 -1.29 -6.84
CA TRP A 31 2.61 -1.55 -8.05
C TRP A 31 2.78 -3.05 -8.22
N ASP A 32 2.69 -3.51 -9.45
CA ASP A 32 3.15 -4.85 -9.81
C ASP A 32 4.69 -4.84 -9.85
N ALA A 33 5.33 -5.67 -9.05
CA ALA A 33 6.80 -5.72 -8.95
C ALA A 33 7.45 -6.35 -10.18
N VAL A 34 6.70 -7.12 -10.98
CA VAL A 34 7.18 -7.78 -12.20
C VAL A 34 7.12 -6.81 -13.38
N THR A 35 6.01 -6.11 -13.54
CA THR A 35 5.80 -5.20 -14.69
C THR A 35 6.16 -3.75 -14.39
N GLY A 36 6.25 -3.38 -13.11
CA GLY A 36 6.40 -1.99 -12.68
C GLY A 36 5.15 -1.15 -12.88
N ALA A 37 4.03 -1.75 -13.30
CA ALA A 37 2.79 -1.04 -13.56
C ALA A 37 2.11 -0.64 -12.23
N ASN A 38 1.61 0.60 -12.17
CA ASN A 38 0.70 1.00 -11.10
C ASN A 38 -0.64 0.31 -11.31
N GLN A 39 -0.96 -0.65 -10.43
CA GLN A 39 -2.21 -1.41 -10.45
C GLN A 39 -3.34 -0.61 -9.81
N HIS A 40 -3.07 0.03 -8.66
CA HIS A 40 -4.08 0.75 -7.89
C HIS A 40 -3.50 1.98 -7.20
N THR A 41 -4.31 3.03 -7.15
CA THR A 41 -4.04 4.25 -6.41
C THR A 41 -5.22 4.50 -5.48
N PHE A 42 -4.95 4.54 -4.19
CA PHE A 42 -5.94 4.79 -3.14
C PHE A 42 -5.70 6.18 -2.56
N GLU A 43 -6.74 6.99 -2.64
CA GLU A 43 -6.80 8.36 -2.13
C GLU A 43 -7.89 8.43 -1.06
N GLY A 44 -7.71 9.28 -0.05
CA GLY A 44 -8.70 9.46 1.01
C GLY A 44 -8.11 9.86 2.37
N HIS A 45 -6.81 9.61 2.60
CA HIS A 45 -6.14 10.11 3.78
C HIS A 45 -5.97 11.63 3.70
N GLU A 46 -6.35 12.32 4.77
CA GLU A 46 -6.19 13.78 4.87
C GLU A 46 -4.83 14.15 5.48
N ALA A 47 -4.14 13.19 6.09
CA ALA A 47 -2.79 13.33 6.60
C ALA A 47 -1.77 12.41 5.90
N PRO A 48 -0.45 12.69 6.04
CA PRO A 48 0.60 11.78 5.59
C PRO A 48 0.42 10.38 6.15
N VAL A 49 0.56 9.38 5.27
CA VAL A 49 0.45 7.97 5.64
C VAL A 49 1.83 7.48 6.06
N TYR A 50 1.96 7.11 7.33
CA TYR A 50 3.25 6.70 7.90
C TYR A 50 3.47 5.19 7.90
N SER A 51 2.38 4.42 7.85
CA SER A 51 2.43 2.96 7.89
C SER A 51 1.31 2.36 7.06
N VAL A 52 1.63 1.30 6.32
CA VAL A 52 0.66 0.49 5.58
C VAL A 52 0.91 -0.98 5.89
N CYS A 53 -0.15 -1.73 6.16
CA CYS A 53 -0.12 -3.15 6.45
C CYS A 53 -1.06 -3.88 5.49
N PRO A 54 -0.54 -4.52 4.43
CA PRO A 54 -1.33 -5.40 3.61
C PRO A 54 -1.58 -6.72 4.34
N TYR A 55 -2.82 -7.18 4.30
CA TYR A 55 -3.29 -8.40 4.94
C TYR A 55 -4.12 -9.20 3.94
N VAL A 56 -3.93 -10.51 3.85
CA VAL A 56 -4.74 -11.36 2.98
C VAL A 56 -5.55 -12.31 3.84
N LYS A 57 -6.87 -12.24 3.73
CA LYS A 57 -7.78 -13.18 4.36
C LYS A 57 -8.56 -13.92 3.28
N GLU A 58 -8.46 -15.25 3.26
CA GLU A 58 -9.27 -16.10 2.37
C GLU A 58 -9.18 -15.70 0.88
N ARG A 59 -7.96 -15.35 0.40
CA ARG A 59 -7.66 -14.84 -0.97
C ARG A 59 -8.19 -13.45 -1.30
N ILE A 60 -8.77 -12.74 -0.33
CA ILE A 60 -9.15 -11.34 -0.47
C ILE A 60 -8.03 -10.47 0.10
N PRO A 61 -7.41 -9.59 -0.70
CA PRO A 61 -6.43 -8.65 -0.20
C PRO A 61 -7.10 -7.46 0.50
N PHE A 62 -6.58 -7.13 1.66
CA PHE A 62 -6.89 -5.94 2.45
C PHE A 62 -5.62 -5.13 2.60
N ILE A 63 -5.76 -3.81 2.66
CA ILE A 63 -4.68 -2.88 2.98
C ILE A 63 -5.19 -2.02 4.12
N TYR A 64 -4.49 -2.07 5.25
CA TYR A 64 -4.71 -1.18 6.37
C TYR A 64 -3.66 -0.08 6.34
N SER A 65 -4.01 1.13 6.77
CA SER A 65 -3.13 2.29 6.62
C SER A 65 -3.31 3.22 7.79
N ALA A 66 -2.23 3.50 8.51
CA ALA A 66 -2.28 4.42 9.64
C ALA A 66 -1.69 5.78 9.24
N ALA A 67 -2.51 6.82 9.38
CA ALA A 67 -2.12 8.22 9.23
C ALA A 67 -2.34 8.97 10.55
N THR A 68 -1.72 10.17 10.68
CA THR A 68 -1.86 11.00 11.88
C THR A 68 -3.19 11.76 11.95
N ASP A 69 -4.07 11.59 10.97
CA ASP A 69 -5.44 12.14 10.95
C ASP A 69 -6.38 11.39 11.90
N GLY A 70 -5.93 10.31 12.53
CA GLY A 70 -6.74 9.49 13.43
C GLY A 70 -7.60 8.46 12.71
N ILE A 71 -7.33 8.22 11.41
CA ILE A 71 -8.01 7.24 10.57
C ILE A 71 -7.08 6.04 10.32
N ILE A 72 -7.65 4.83 10.37
CA ILE A 72 -6.98 3.52 10.15
C ILE A 72 -7.59 2.83 8.92
#